data_AF-A0A259NFD2-F1
#
_entry.id   AF-A0A259NFD2-F1
#
_cell.length_a   1.000
_cell.length_b   1.000
_cell.length_c   1.000
_cell.angle_alpha   90.00
_cell.angle_beta   90.00
_cell.angle_gamma   90.00
#
_symmetry.space_group_name_H-M   'P 1'
#
loop_
_entity.id
_entity.type
_entity.pdbx_description
1 polymer ?
#
loop_
_entity_poly.entity_id
_entity_poly.type
_entity_poly.pdbx_seq_one_letter_code
_entity_poly.pdbx_strand_id
1 'polypeptide(L)'
;MARCRFVLSIISLLWSQAVQMPTLAIIQAAQQQVEIKMNLDRSLRNLSVQWKGLLLPIMVLTAMVFAPAHADAEAPVSTISPATNHASPNVITDWTPPPAFLAGMAAIAQGDSAAVNAAIADLKDNPLATYLRFRFLLDSPTSDTAPVIAFLQKHPDYVFSAQLKSQTLNSLIRQQQFADYQRLLSVAPELKSNLRLSCQGWQAALELGTLTAQQVKDAEQFWAQGRNQQSYCDPIFKWLQAHDKLTPNLYRQRIKASMIAGNPSFASYLVRAGTSRKISGLDAYFKRWDEAYKDPQGTLQQALQRYHSYPGHDEQALLIQAFKWLGRSDPQAAHDLLAQLPNSWRINPDEQAEIARVFALKAAYTRMPQAYDWLMALPASVQDKETRTWTARAALRVQDWARLKVAIKAMPVDLSQTPQWQYWLARADAELGKNQEAKARWQALVHTPDYYGLLAADRLGIAYPWPKIPPLPTMNTRAVEKNPTVQLAFYLKAAGLTDDARRAFLSALKEIPPEQIPALTLLAEQSKWHDRVSIAIARMKKQDDPHWFAARFPTPWESTVDAQARARKD
;
A
#
# COMPACT_ATOMS: atom_id res chain seq x y z
N MET A 1 47.65 -36.91 3.58
CA MET A 1 46.19 -37.12 3.75
C MET A 1 45.76 -37.82 5.05
N ALA A 2 46.65 -38.38 5.89
CA ALA A 2 46.23 -39.08 7.12
C ALA A 2 45.89 -38.18 8.34
N ARG A 3 46.33 -36.91 8.38
CA ARG A 3 46.12 -36.02 9.55
C ARG A 3 44.83 -35.16 9.51
N CYS A 4 44.14 -35.03 8.38
CA CYS A 4 42.86 -34.30 8.31
C CYS A 4 41.65 -35.14 8.77
N ARG A 5 41.72 -36.48 8.70
CA ARG A 5 40.59 -37.34 9.10
C ARG A 5 40.39 -37.42 10.62
N PHE A 6 41.45 -37.21 11.41
CA PHE A 6 41.36 -37.31 12.89
C PHE A 6 40.69 -36.09 13.53
N VAL A 7 40.93 -34.89 12.99
CA VAL A 7 40.34 -33.63 13.49
C VAL A 7 38.82 -33.58 13.24
N LEU A 8 38.36 -34.07 12.08
CA LEU A 8 36.94 -34.10 11.74
C LEU A 8 36.11 -35.03 12.64
N SER A 9 36.66 -36.18 13.07
CA SER A 9 35.96 -37.10 13.99
C SER A 9 35.75 -36.53 15.39
N ILE A 10 36.69 -35.72 15.89
CA ILE A 10 36.56 -35.07 17.22
C ILE A 10 35.51 -33.96 17.18
N ILE A 11 35.46 -33.18 16.09
CA ILE A 11 34.43 -32.15 15.89
C ILE A 11 33.03 -32.78 15.79
N SER A 12 32.88 -33.93 15.12
CA SER A 12 31.59 -34.63 15.04
C SER A 12 31.10 -35.21 16.37
N LEU A 13 31.98 -35.63 17.28
CA LEU A 13 31.54 -36.07 18.62
C LEU A 13 31.13 -34.91 19.53
N LEU A 14 31.83 -33.77 19.45
CA LEU A 14 31.51 -32.59 20.29
C LEU A 14 30.23 -31.86 19.84
N TRP A 15 29.84 -31.97 18.56
CA TRP A 15 28.56 -31.42 18.09
C TRP A 15 27.34 -32.30 18.44
N SER A 16 27.53 -33.60 18.68
CA SER A 16 26.41 -34.53 18.90
C SER A 16 25.89 -34.61 20.35
N GLN A 17 26.51 -33.89 21.30
CA GLN A 17 26.04 -33.82 22.70
C GLN A 17 25.48 -32.44 23.12
N ALA A 18 25.47 -31.45 22.21
CA ALA A 18 25.04 -30.07 22.53
C ALA A 18 23.57 -29.75 22.17
N VAL A 19 22.80 -30.70 21.64
CA VAL A 19 21.45 -30.45 21.07
C VAL A 19 20.39 -31.38 21.67
N GLN A 20 20.15 -31.28 22.98
CA GLN A 20 18.93 -31.75 23.64
C GLN A 20 18.62 -30.89 24.89
N MET A 21 17.81 -29.84 24.70
CA MET A 21 17.00 -29.04 25.66
C MET A 21 17.54 -28.72 27.09
N PRO A 22 17.37 -27.45 27.52
CA PRO A 22 16.14 -27.12 28.25
C PRO A 22 15.47 -25.83 27.76
N THR A 23 14.52 -25.94 26.83
CA THR A 23 13.72 -24.79 26.36
C THR A 23 12.62 -24.35 27.33
N LEU A 24 12.22 -25.18 28.30
CA LEU A 24 11.17 -24.82 29.26
C LEU A 24 11.60 -23.74 30.27
N ALA A 25 12.82 -23.86 30.81
CA ALA A 25 13.35 -22.92 31.82
C ALA A 25 13.57 -21.51 31.24
N ILE A 26 13.99 -21.41 29.97
CA ILE A 26 14.18 -20.13 29.27
C ILE A 26 12.84 -19.44 29.02
N ILE A 27 11.78 -20.20 28.72
CA ILE A 27 10.42 -19.65 28.53
C ILE A 27 9.85 -19.14 29.86
N GLN A 28 10.00 -19.88 30.96
CA GLN A 28 9.56 -19.41 32.28
C GLN A 28 10.32 -18.16 32.74
N ALA A 29 11.65 -18.12 32.56
CA ALA A 29 12.45 -16.94 32.87
C ALA A 29 12.04 -15.72 32.03
N ALA A 30 11.74 -15.92 30.74
CA ALA A 30 11.26 -14.85 29.86
C ALA A 30 9.86 -14.34 30.25
N GLN A 31 8.93 -15.21 30.62
CA GLN A 31 7.60 -14.80 31.11
C GLN A 31 7.71 -14.00 32.42
N GLN A 32 8.55 -14.45 33.35
CA GLN A 32 8.75 -13.77 34.63
C GLN A 32 9.41 -12.38 34.47
N GLN A 33 10.35 -12.22 33.51
CA GLN A 33 10.89 -10.90 33.18
C GLN A 33 9.86 -9.96 32.51
N VAL A 34 8.92 -10.50 31.72
CA VAL A 34 7.85 -9.69 31.11
C VAL A 34 6.85 -9.20 32.16
N GLU A 35 6.45 -10.03 33.13
CA GLU A 35 5.60 -9.60 34.25
C GLU A 35 6.29 -8.56 35.15
N ILE A 36 7.57 -8.74 35.48
CA ILE A 36 8.36 -7.77 36.23
C ILE A 36 8.42 -6.43 35.47
N LYS A 37 8.64 -6.46 34.16
CA LYS A 37 8.69 -5.24 33.32
C LYS A 37 7.33 -4.55 33.21
N MET A 38 6.23 -5.30 33.14
CA MET A 38 4.86 -4.76 33.17
C MET A 38 4.51 -4.13 34.54
N ASN A 39 4.91 -4.73 35.66
CA ASN A 39 4.67 -4.13 36.98
C ASN A 39 5.56 -2.91 37.24
N LEU A 40 6.81 -2.90 36.77
CA LEU A 40 7.70 -1.75 36.88
C LEU A 40 7.15 -0.54 36.09
N ASP A 41 6.67 -0.78 34.86
CA ASP A 41 6.06 0.25 34.00
C ASP A 41 4.69 0.74 34.51
N ARG A 42 4.02 -0.05 35.37
CA ARG A 42 2.81 0.38 36.09
C ARG A 42 3.12 1.19 37.36
N SER A 43 4.22 0.88 38.04
CA SER A 43 4.74 1.63 39.18
C SER A 43 5.29 3.01 38.78
N LEU A 44 6.07 3.08 37.70
CA LEU A 44 6.67 4.32 37.21
C LEU A 44 5.61 5.36 36.74
N ARG A 45 4.47 4.91 36.20
CA ARG A 45 3.35 5.79 35.82
C ARG A 45 2.61 6.39 37.03
N ASN A 46 2.67 5.75 38.20
CA ASN A 46 2.13 6.32 39.44
C ASN A 46 3.14 7.26 40.14
N LEU A 47 4.44 7.08 39.90
CA LEU A 47 5.49 7.97 40.42
C LEU A 47 5.63 9.29 39.64
N SER A 48 5.27 9.31 38.34
CA SER A 48 5.35 10.51 37.50
C SER A 48 4.32 11.62 37.83
N VAL A 49 3.53 11.48 38.89
CA VAL A 49 2.46 12.42 39.27
C VAL A 49 2.85 13.36 40.44
N GLN A 50 3.92 13.09 41.19
CA GLN A 50 4.19 13.80 42.46
C GLN A 50 5.48 14.63 42.56
N TRP A 51 6.39 14.63 41.59
CA TRP A 51 7.67 15.36 41.71
C TRP A 51 7.88 16.41 40.59
N LYS A 52 7.20 17.56 40.74
CA LYS A 52 7.66 18.85 40.20
C LYS A 52 8.32 19.63 41.33
N GLY A 53 9.66 19.71 41.37
CA GLY A 53 10.34 20.50 42.40
C GLY A 53 11.87 20.47 42.37
N LEU A 54 12.45 21.59 41.93
CA LEU A 54 13.75 22.17 42.34
C LEU A 54 15.12 21.55 41.94
N LEU A 55 15.93 22.45 41.34
CA LEU A 55 17.38 22.72 41.51
C LEU A 55 18.48 22.02 40.65
N LEU A 56 19.20 22.92 39.96
CA LEU A 56 20.61 22.95 39.50
C LEU A 56 21.36 23.95 40.43
N PRO A 57 22.67 24.30 40.26
CA PRO A 57 23.83 23.63 39.62
C PRO A 57 25.16 23.69 40.44
N ILE A 58 26.15 22.82 40.13
CA ILE A 58 27.62 23.04 40.27
C ILE A 58 28.35 22.29 39.11
N MET A 59 29.66 22.43 38.83
CA MET A 59 30.37 23.51 38.10
C MET A 59 31.85 23.08 37.78
N VAL A 60 32.56 23.84 36.92
CA VAL A 60 34.05 23.98 36.79
C VAL A 60 34.91 22.88 36.09
N LEU A 61 35.40 23.26 34.90
CA LEU A 61 36.73 23.09 34.24
C LEU A 61 37.65 21.87 34.52
N THR A 62 38.22 21.34 33.43
CA THR A 62 39.62 21.67 33.00
C THR A 62 39.88 21.27 31.55
N ALA A 63 40.86 21.92 30.90
CA ALA A 63 41.23 21.72 29.51
C ALA A 63 42.73 21.40 29.40
N MET A 64 43.15 20.66 28.36
CA MET A 64 44.48 20.83 27.77
C MET A 64 44.57 20.34 26.32
N VAL A 65 45.51 20.94 25.61
CA VAL A 65 45.76 20.88 24.16
C VAL A 65 46.72 19.74 23.83
N PHE A 66 46.58 19.09 22.67
CA PHE A 66 47.70 18.79 21.77
C PHE A 66 47.22 18.45 20.35
N ALA A 67 47.89 19.01 19.36
CA ALA A 67 47.82 18.61 17.95
C ALA A 67 49.21 18.15 17.50
N PRO A 68 49.28 17.31 16.46
CA PRO A 68 50.13 17.70 15.33
C PRO A 68 49.44 17.51 13.97
N ALA A 69 49.87 18.29 12.99
CA ALA A 69 49.40 18.21 11.61
C ALA A 69 50.27 17.23 10.81
N HIS A 70 49.63 16.41 9.95
CA HIS A 70 50.23 15.86 8.74
C HIS A 70 49.29 16.18 7.57
N ALA A 71 49.88 16.52 6.42
CA ALA A 71 49.17 16.91 5.22
C ALA A 71 49.42 15.88 4.13
N ASP A 72 48.35 15.30 3.60
CA ASP A 72 48.37 14.51 2.37
C ASP A 72 47.33 15.08 1.41
N ALA A 73 47.67 15.12 0.12
CA ALA A 73 46.91 15.85 -0.88
C ALA A 73 45.75 15.00 -1.45
N GLU A 74 44.51 15.37 -1.12
CA GLU A 74 43.34 14.82 -1.80
C GLU A 74 43.14 15.44 -3.19
N ALA A 75 42.91 14.58 -4.18
CA ALA A 75 42.43 14.97 -5.51
C ALA A 75 41.05 15.66 -5.41
N PRO A 76 40.63 16.48 -6.41
CA PRO A 76 39.45 17.33 -6.27
C PRO A 76 38.16 16.52 -6.18
N VAL A 77 37.72 16.24 -4.95
CA VAL A 77 36.33 15.92 -4.64
C VAL A 77 35.49 17.05 -5.18
N SER A 78 34.58 16.75 -6.10
CA SER A 78 33.64 17.74 -6.63
C SER A 78 32.67 18.14 -5.52
N THR A 79 33.01 19.20 -4.79
CA THR A 79 32.21 19.76 -3.71
C THR A 79 30.91 20.32 -4.29
N ILE A 80 29.85 19.51 -4.27
CA ILE A 80 28.48 20.03 -4.34
C ILE A 80 28.28 20.83 -3.05
N SER A 81 28.30 22.15 -3.17
CA SER A 81 28.25 23.08 -2.06
C SER A 81 27.61 24.40 -2.53
N PRO A 82 26.86 25.13 -1.69
CA PRO A 82 26.35 24.78 -0.36
C PRO A 82 24.81 24.69 -0.31
N ALA A 83 24.27 24.39 0.88
CA ALA A 83 22.85 24.49 1.19
C ALA A 83 22.25 25.82 0.70
N THR A 84 21.29 25.75 -0.23
CA THR A 84 20.52 26.91 -0.66
C THR A 84 19.49 27.26 0.39
N ASN A 85 19.84 28.20 1.27
CA ASN A 85 18.87 28.99 2.02
C ASN A 85 18.01 29.81 1.03
N HIS A 86 17.02 29.15 0.43
CA HIS A 86 16.04 29.79 -0.44
C HIS A 86 15.12 30.66 0.41
N ALA A 87 15.51 31.92 0.58
CA ALA A 87 14.68 32.96 1.15
C ALA A 87 13.42 33.12 0.27
N SER A 88 12.36 32.42 0.65
CA SER A 88 11.03 32.62 0.07
C SER A 88 10.58 34.06 0.38
N PRO A 89 9.89 34.75 -0.55
CA PRO A 89 9.37 36.09 -0.27
C PRO A 89 8.41 36.03 0.93
N ASN A 90 8.69 36.87 1.94
CA ASN A 90 7.95 36.90 3.20
C ASN A 90 6.51 37.41 2.98
N VAL A 91 5.56 36.47 2.83
CA VAL A 91 4.17 36.67 3.25
C VAL A 91 3.95 35.75 4.44
N ILE A 92 4.21 36.28 5.64
CA ILE A 92 3.93 35.56 6.89
C ILE A 92 2.43 35.66 7.15
N THR A 93 1.64 34.81 6.47
CA THR A 93 0.34 34.42 7.00
C THR A 93 0.59 33.65 8.28
N ASP A 94 0.34 34.27 9.42
CA ASP A 94 0.43 33.59 10.70
C ASP A 94 -0.70 32.56 10.79
N TRP A 95 -0.34 31.29 10.62
CA TRP A 95 -1.24 30.14 10.74
C TRP A 95 -1.49 29.74 12.21
N THR A 96 -1.12 30.58 13.19
CA THR A 96 -1.48 30.38 14.59
C THR A 96 -3.00 30.20 14.74
N PRO A 97 -3.46 29.08 15.32
CA PRO A 97 -4.89 28.86 15.54
C PRO A 97 -5.45 29.88 16.54
N PRO A 98 -6.65 30.44 16.31
CA PRO A 98 -7.26 31.39 17.25
C PRO A 98 -7.42 30.80 18.65
N PRO A 99 -7.28 31.57 19.74
CA PRO A 99 -7.45 31.06 21.11
C PRO A 99 -8.78 30.35 21.35
N ALA A 100 -9.87 30.84 20.75
CA ALA A 100 -11.19 30.20 20.78
C ALA A 100 -11.17 28.77 20.21
N PHE A 101 -10.35 28.50 19.19
CA PHE A 101 -10.19 27.14 18.65
C PHE A 101 -9.54 26.20 19.68
N LEU A 102 -8.47 26.64 20.33
CA LEU A 102 -7.76 25.85 21.33
C LEU A 102 -8.64 25.59 22.57
N ALA A 103 -9.39 26.62 23.01
CA ALA A 103 -10.39 26.49 24.07
C ALA A 103 -11.51 25.51 23.69
N GLY A 104 -12.04 25.59 22.46
CA GLY A 104 -13.04 24.66 21.94
C GLY A 104 -12.53 23.21 21.88
N MET A 105 -11.30 22.98 21.43
CA MET A 105 -10.68 21.65 21.45
C MET A 105 -10.52 21.10 22.87
N ALA A 106 -10.17 21.95 23.85
CA ALA A 106 -10.11 21.55 25.26
C ALA A 106 -11.50 21.24 25.84
N ALA A 107 -12.52 22.02 25.47
CA ALA A 107 -13.91 21.79 25.88
C ALA A 107 -14.49 20.48 25.30
N ILE A 108 -14.15 20.11 24.06
CA ILE A 108 -14.49 18.80 23.48
C ILE A 108 -13.94 17.67 24.34
N ALA A 109 -12.68 17.76 24.78
CA ALA A 109 -12.06 16.74 25.64
C ALA A 109 -12.70 16.63 27.04
N GLN A 110 -13.48 17.64 27.46
CA GLN A 110 -14.22 17.67 28.72
C GLN A 110 -15.72 17.34 28.54
N GLY A 111 -16.21 17.24 27.31
CA GLY A 111 -17.64 17.08 27.00
C GLY A 111 -18.50 18.34 27.19
N ASP A 112 -17.88 19.52 27.37
CA ASP A 112 -18.63 20.77 27.62
C ASP A 112 -19.20 21.35 26.32
N SER A 113 -20.43 20.92 26.00
CA SER A 113 -21.21 21.42 24.86
C SER A 113 -21.41 22.95 24.88
N ALA A 114 -21.55 23.57 26.06
CA ALA A 114 -21.80 25.01 26.17
C ALA A 114 -20.54 25.80 25.80
N ALA A 115 -19.38 25.43 26.35
CA ALA A 115 -18.09 26.02 26.00
C ALA A 115 -17.71 25.76 24.53
N VAL A 116 -18.01 24.58 23.97
CA VAL A 116 -17.83 24.31 22.54
C VAL A 116 -18.72 25.22 21.67
N ASN A 117 -19.98 25.42 22.04
CA ASN A 117 -20.88 26.31 21.31
C ASN A 117 -20.42 27.78 21.35
N ALA A 118 -19.93 28.25 22.50
CA ALA A 118 -19.34 29.58 22.65
C ALA A 118 -18.09 29.76 21.76
N ALA A 119 -17.15 28.81 21.84
CA ALA A 119 -15.95 28.80 21.00
C ALA A 119 -16.25 28.80 19.49
N ILE A 120 -17.30 28.08 19.06
CA ILE A 120 -17.78 28.10 17.67
C ILE A 120 -18.33 29.47 17.27
N ALA A 121 -19.07 30.14 18.16
CA ALA A 121 -19.61 31.48 17.90
C ALA A 121 -18.50 32.54 17.79
N ASP A 122 -17.49 32.48 18.68
CA ASP A 122 -16.34 33.40 18.68
C ASP A 122 -15.48 33.28 17.42
N LEU A 123 -15.40 32.09 16.81
CA LEU A 123 -14.69 31.84 15.56
C LEU A 123 -15.38 32.42 14.32
N LYS A 124 -16.68 32.75 14.39
CA LYS A 124 -17.46 33.35 13.30
C LYS A 124 -17.30 32.56 11.98
N ASP A 125 -16.88 33.22 10.91
CA ASP A 125 -16.71 32.64 9.56
C ASP A 125 -15.41 31.84 9.39
N ASN A 126 -14.57 31.70 10.43
CA ASN A 126 -13.34 30.93 10.35
C ASN A 126 -13.65 29.43 10.11
N PRO A 127 -12.99 28.75 9.16
CA PRO A 127 -13.29 27.33 8.84
C PRO A 127 -13.08 26.35 10.02
N LEU A 128 -12.35 26.76 11.06
CA LEU A 128 -12.23 26.01 12.31
C LEU A 128 -13.55 25.90 13.08
N ALA A 129 -14.52 26.79 12.88
CA ALA A 129 -15.84 26.70 13.50
C ALA A 129 -16.59 25.42 13.05
N THR A 130 -16.59 25.15 11.75
CA THR A 130 -17.13 23.91 11.17
C THR A 130 -16.35 22.69 11.64
N TYR A 131 -15.02 22.82 11.79
CA TYR A 131 -14.18 21.73 12.30
C TYR A 131 -14.49 21.41 13.77
N LEU A 132 -14.63 22.39 14.66
CA LEU A 132 -15.02 22.15 16.06
C LEU A 132 -16.37 21.45 16.14
N ARG A 133 -17.35 21.88 15.32
CA ARG A 133 -18.66 21.21 15.27
C ARG A 133 -18.53 19.74 14.84
N PHE A 134 -17.77 19.47 13.77
CA PHE A 134 -17.45 18.12 13.32
C PHE A 134 -16.77 17.30 14.43
N ARG A 135 -15.73 17.85 15.06
CA ARG A 135 -14.90 17.16 16.04
C ARG A 135 -15.68 16.84 17.31
N PHE A 136 -16.54 17.76 17.77
CA PHE A 136 -17.47 17.52 18.87
C PHE A 136 -18.45 16.38 18.55
N LEU A 137 -19.08 16.40 17.36
CA LEU A 137 -20.00 15.33 16.93
C LEU A 137 -19.31 13.96 16.75
N LEU A 138 -18.00 13.94 16.48
CA LEU A 138 -17.21 12.73 16.34
C LEU A 138 -16.78 12.15 17.70
N ASP A 139 -16.29 13.01 18.59
CA ASP A 139 -15.67 12.62 19.86
C ASP A 139 -16.68 12.47 21.01
N SER A 140 -17.85 13.12 20.90
CA SER A 140 -18.99 13.00 21.84
C SER A 140 -20.17 12.26 21.19
N PRO A 141 -20.05 10.96 20.89
CA PRO A 141 -21.13 10.20 20.25
C PRO A 141 -22.33 10.08 21.18
N THR A 142 -23.45 10.66 20.75
CA THR A 142 -24.77 10.56 21.39
C THR A 142 -25.62 9.50 20.69
N SER A 143 -26.63 8.98 21.40
CA SER A 143 -27.68 8.11 20.83
C SER A 143 -28.63 8.87 19.90
N ASP A 144 -28.74 10.20 20.04
CA ASP A 144 -29.47 11.06 19.13
C ASP A 144 -28.63 11.36 17.87
N THR A 145 -29.14 10.96 16.70
CA THR A 145 -28.47 11.18 15.42
C THR A 145 -28.84 12.50 14.76
N ALA A 146 -29.85 13.23 15.24
CA ALA A 146 -30.32 14.47 14.62
C ALA A 146 -29.21 15.54 14.47
N PRO A 147 -28.30 15.76 15.45
CA PRO A 147 -27.19 16.71 15.28
C PRO A 147 -26.18 16.30 14.19
N VAL A 148 -25.93 14.99 14.04
CA VAL A 148 -25.06 14.46 12.98
C VAL A 148 -25.73 14.59 11.61
N ILE A 149 -27.01 14.24 11.50
CA ILE A 149 -27.79 14.37 10.27
C ILE A 149 -27.86 15.82 9.83
N ALA A 150 -28.17 16.75 10.74
CA ALA A 150 -28.22 18.18 10.45
C ALA A 150 -26.87 18.75 10.00
N PHE A 151 -25.76 18.30 10.62
CA PHE A 151 -24.42 18.69 10.18
C PHE A 151 -24.12 18.19 8.77
N LEU A 152 -24.40 16.92 8.48
CA LEU A 152 -24.14 16.31 7.17
C LEU A 152 -25.01 16.90 6.06
N GLN A 153 -26.28 17.22 6.34
CA GLN A 153 -27.17 17.91 5.42
C GLN A 153 -26.70 19.34 5.11
N LYS A 154 -26.14 20.05 6.11
CA LYS A 154 -25.59 21.41 5.94
C LYS A 154 -24.21 21.41 5.26
N HIS A 155 -23.43 20.35 5.44
CA HIS A 155 -22.04 20.25 5.01
C HIS A 155 -21.72 18.92 4.28
N PRO A 156 -22.45 18.56 3.20
CA PRO A 156 -22.30 17.24 2.56
C PRO A 156 -20.89 17.05 1.95
N ASP A 157 -20.35 18.08 1.31
CA ASP A 157 -19.05 18.05 0.63
C ASP A 157 -17.86 18.40 1.54
N TYR A 158 -18.09 18.64 2.83
CA TYR A 158 -17.02 18.96 3.76
C TYR A 158 -16.07 17.77 3.95
N VAL A 159 -14.76 18.04 3.92
CA VAL A 159 -13.67 17.04 3.89
C VAL A 159 -13.78 15.94 4.96
N PHE A 160 -14.38 16.23 6.11
CA PHE A 160 -14.56 15.26 7.20
C PHE A 160 -15.96 14.63 7.30
N SER A 161 -16.93 15.04 6.47
CA SER A 161 -18.31 14.53 6.55
C SER A 161 -18.42 13.02 6.26
N ALA A 162 -17.64 12.51 5.31
CA ALA A 162 -17.56 11.07 5.05
C ALA A 162 -16.96 10.28 6.24
N GLN A 163 -16.01 10.89 6.98
CA GLN A 163 -15.44 10.30 8.20
C GLN A 163 -16.47 10.28 9.33
N LEU A 164 -17.17 11.40 9.57
CA LEU A 164 -18.24 11.49 10.57
C LEU A 164 -19.32 10.45 10.30
N LYS A 165 -19.92 10.47 9.10
CA LYS A 165 -20.95 9.50 8.69
C LYS A 165 -20.47 8.05 8.87
N SER A 166 -19.26 7.72 8.45
CA SER A 166 -18.71 6.36 8.60
C SER A 166 -18.53 5.94 10.07
N GLN A 167 -18.03 6.83 10.93
CA GLN A 167 -17.85 6.51 12.35
C GLN A 167 -19.19 6.41 13.09
N THR A 168 -20.13 7.32 12.83
CA THR A 168 -21.47 7.27 13.42
C THR A 168 -22.23 6.01 12.96
N LEU A 169 -22.24 5.67 11.67
CA LEU A 169 -22.83 4.42 11.16
C LEU A 169 -22.23 3.18 11.85
N ASN A 170 -20.91 3.14 12.05
CA ASN A 170 -20.27 2.06 12.81
C ASN A 170 -20.68 2.02 14.28
N SER A 171 -21.00 3.16 14.90
CA SER A 171 -21.51 3.23 16.26
C SER A 171 -22.95 2.72 16.36
N LEU A 172 -23.83 3.16 15.45
CA LEU A 172 -25.25 2.78 15.43
C LEU A 172 -25.45 1.26 15.29
N ILE A 173 -24.64 0.58 14.47
CA ILE A 173 -24.68 -0.89 14.36
C ILE A 173 -24.30 -1.57 15.68
N ARG A 174 -23.28 -1.08 16.38
CA ARG A 174 -22.89 -1.64 17.70
C ARG A 174 -23.96 -1.41 18.76
N GLN A 175 -24.66 -0.29 18.67
CA GLN A 175 -25.77 0.08 19.56
C GLN A 175 -27.14 -0.49 19.12
N GLN A 176 -27.17 -1.27 18.03
CA GLN A 176 -28.40 -1.85 17.45
C GLN A 176 -29.46 -0.82 17.03
N GLN A 177 -29.06 0.43 16.77
CA GLN A 177 -29.92 1.52 16.31
C GLN A 177 -30.13 1.44 14.79
N PHE A 178 -30.77 0.36 14.32
CA PHE A 178 -30.87 0.05 12.89
C PHE A 178 -31.70 1.07 12.09
N ALA A 179 -32.76 1.63 12.68
CA ALA A 179 -33.60 2.66 12.04
C ALA A 179 -32.81 3.95 11.78
N ASP A 180 -32.06 4.40 12.78
CA ASP A 180 -31.18 5.57 12.66
C ASP A 180 -29.99 5.30 11.72
N TYR A 181 -29.49 4.05 11.68
CA TYR A 181 -28.48 3.64 10.69
C TYR A 181 -29.00 3.81 9.26
N GLN A 182 -30.21 3.31 8.96
CA GLN A 182 -30.79 3.47 7.62
C GLN A 182 -31.04 4.95 7.29
N ARG A 183 -31.58 5.73 8.24
CA ARG A 183 -31.81 7.18 8.07
C ARG A 183 -30.51 7.93 7.80
N LEU A 184 -29.43 7.63 8.54
CA LEU A 184 -28.13 8.25 8.33
C LEU A 184 -27.46 7.79 7.03
N LEU A 185 -27.69 6.54 6.61
CA LEU A 185 -27.11 5.99 5.38
C LEU A 185 -27.62 6.74 4.13
N SER A 186 -28.88 7.19 4.12
CA SER A 186 -29.48 7.96 3.01
C SER A 186 -29.15 9.46 3.00
N VAL A 187 -28.50 9.99 4.04
CA VAL A 187 -28.07 11.40 4.11
C VAL A 187 -26.72 11.57 3.42
N ALA A 188 -26.54 12.58 2.55
CA ALA A 188 -25.26 12.86 1.89
C ALA A 188 -24.12 13.14 2.89
N PRO A 189 -22.84 12.86 2.57
CA PRO A 189 -22.34 12.33 1.31
C PRO A 189 -22.54 10.81 1.16
N GLU A 190 -22.52 10.33 -0.07
CA GLU A 190 -22.43 8.90 -0.35
C GLU A 190 -21.06 8.36 0.09
N LEU A 191 -21.06 7.24 0.82
CA LEU A 191 -19.83 6.56 1.19
C LEU A 191 -19.47 5.56 0.10
N LYS A 192 -18.19 5.51 -0.30
CA LYS A 192 -17.71 4.50 -1.24
C LYS A 192 -18.04 3.10 -0.72
N SER A 193 -18.85 2.38 -1.50
CA SER A 193 -19.27 1.01 -1.18
C SER A 193 -18.06 0.13 -0.89
N ASN A 194 -18.16 -0.61 0.22
CA ASN A 194 -17.15 -1.51 0.71
C ASN A 194 -17.84 -2.59 1.57
N LEU A 195 -17.18 -3.73 1.72
CA LEU A 195 -17.75 -4.90 2.39
C LEU A 195 -18.38 -4.61 3.76
N ARG A 196 -17.71 -3.81 4.59
CA ARG A 196 -18.24 -3.44 5.91
C ARG A 196 -19.57 -2.69 5.80
N LEU A 197 -19.60 -1.66 4.95
CA LEU A 197 -20.81 -0.87 4.72
C LEU A 197 -21.95 -1.72 4.15
N SER A 198 -21.67 -2.61 3.19
CA SER A 198 -22.66 -3.52 2.61
C SER A 198 -23.25 -4.48 3.65
N CYS A 199 -22.42 -5.18 4.42
CA CYS A 199 -22.88 -6.12 5.45
C CYS A 199 -23.65 -5.42 6.58
N GLN A 200 -23.19 -4.24 7.01
CA GLN A 200 -23.91 -3.43 8.00
C GLN A 200 -25.26 -2.92 7.47
N GLY A 201 -25.33 -2.52 6.19
CA GLY A 201 -26.58 -2.15 5.53
C GLY A 201 -27.56 -3.32 5.41
N TRP A 202 -27.08 -4.52 5.05
CA TRP A 202 -27.90 -5.74 5.04
C TRP A 202 -28.35 -6.16 6.44
N GLN A 203 -27.49 -6.01 7.46
CA GLN A 203 -27.89 -6.23 8.86
C GLN A 203 -29.00 -5.25 9.27
N ALA A 204 -28.84 -3.95 9.04
CA ALA A 204 -29.87 -2.97 9.39
C ALA A 204 -31.19 -3.22 8.65
N ALA A 205 -31.15 -3.59 7.37
CA ALA A 205 -32.34 -3.95 6.60
C ALA A 205 -32.99 -5.25 7.08
N LEU A 206 -32.21 -6.24 7.50
CA LEU A 206 -32.69 -7.48 8.10
C LEU A 206 -33.46 -7.20 9.40
N GLU A 207 -32.85 -6.50 10.35
CA GLU A 207 -33.40 -6.26 11.68
C GLU A 207 -34.66 -5.37 11.65
N LEU A 208 -34.84 -4.59 10.59
CA LEU A 208 -36.03 -3.78 10.32
C LEU A 208 -37.08 -4.47 9.44
N GLY A 209 -36.84 -5.72 8.99
CA GLY A 209 -37.74 -6.43 8.08
C GLY A 209 -37.84 -5.83 6.66
N THR A 210 -36.88 -4.97 6.27
CA THR A 210 -36.84 -4.25 4.98
C THR A 210 -35.84 -4.84 3.98
N LEU A 211 -35.25 -6.00 4.27
CA LEU A 211 -34.27 -6.67 3.41
C LEU A 211 -34.88 -7.07 2.06
N THR A 212 -34.41 -6.44 0.99
CA THR A 212 -34.93 -6.65 -0.38
C THR A 212 -34.40 -7.94 -1.03
N ALA A 213 -35.14 -8.48 -1.99
CA ALA A 213 -34.71 -9.66 -2.75
C ALA A 213 -33.39 -9.46 -3.52
N GLN A 214 -33.05 -8.23 -3.90
CA GLN A 214 -31.75 -7.93 -4.51
C GLN A 214 -30.63 -7.98 -3.47
N GLN A 215 -30.82 -7.35 -2.30
CA GLN A 215 -29.83 -7.41 -1.21
C GLN A 215 -29.57 -8.85 -0.73
N VAL A 216 -30.58 -9.72 -0.74
CA VAL A 216 -30.41 -11.16 -0.47
C VAL A 216 -29.48 -11.80 -1.52
N LYS A 217 -29.71 -11.57 -2.82
CA LYS A 217 -28.84 -12.07 -3.90
C LYS A 217 -27.42 -11.51 -3.82
N ASP A 218 -27.26 -10.23 -3.50
CA ASP A 218 -25.96 -9.60 -3.34
C ASP A 218 -25.18 -10.22 -2.16
N ALA A 219 -25.88 -10.51 -1.05
CA ALA A 219 -25.31 -11.17 0.11
C ALA A 219 -24.96 -12.65 -0.15
N GLU A 220 -25.79 -13.39 -0.89
CA GLU A 220 -25.52 -14.75 -1.38
C GLU A 220 -24.26 -14.79 -2.26
N GLN A 221 -24.20 -13.93 -3.29
CA GLN A 221 -23.04 -13.81 -4.19
C GLN A 221 -21.79 -13.39 -3.43
N PHE A 222 -21.90 -12.46 -2.50
CA PHE A 222 -20.77 -12.04 -1.69
C PHE A 222 -20.28 -13.16 -0.77
N TRP A 223 -21.18 -13.90 -0.12
CA TRP A 223 -20.84 -15.06 0.72
C TRP A 223 -20.01 -16.10 -0.06
N ALA A 224 -20.32 -16.31 -1.34
CA ALA A 224 -19.65 -17.26 -2.22
C ALA A 224 -18.19 -16.88 -2.61
N GLN A 225 -17.70 -15.66 -2.34
CA GLN A 225 -16.40 -15.18 -2.83
C GLN A 225 -15.16 -15.81 -2.14
N GLY A 226 -15.31 -16.85 -1.32
CA GLY A 226 -14.20 -17.67 -0.79
C GLY A 226 -13.26 -17.00 0.22
N ARG A 227 -13.47 -15.73 0.55
CA ARG A 227 -12.68 -15.01 1.56
C ARG A 227 -13.04 -15.47 2.97
N ASN A 228 -12.05 -15.43 3.87
CA ASN A 228 -12.33 -15.54 5.30
C ASN A 228 -13.19 -14.34 5.71
N GLN A 229 -14.31 -14.58 6.39
CA GLN A 229 -15.31 -13.55 6.65
C GLN A 229 -14.96 -12.77 7.92
N GLN A 230 -15.22 -11.46 7.87
CA GLN A 230 -15.08 -10.58 9.01
C GLN A 230 -16.42 -10.53 9.76
N SER A 231 -16.37 -10.54 11.09
CA SER A 231 -17.52 -10.83 11.97
C SER A 231 -18.74 -9.92 11.80
N TYR A 232 -18.57 -8.72 11.24
CA TYR A 232 -19.68 -7.80 10.95
C TYR A 232 -20.62 -8.28 9.84
N CYS A 233 -20.28 -9.34 9.11
CA CYS A 233 -21.19 -9.99 8.15
C CYS A 233 -21.90 -11.22 8.73
N ASP A 234 -21.54 -11.67 9.94
CA ASP A 234 -22.12 -12.86 10.55
C ASP A 234 -23.66 -12.80 10.69
N PRO A 235 -24.32 -11.67 11.01
CA PRO A 235 -25.78 -11.61 11.15
C PRO A 235 -26.51 -11.97 9.85
N ILE A 236 -26.16 -11.32 8.74
CA ILE A 236 -26.77 -11.58 7.43
C ILE A 236 -26.48 -13.01 6.96
N PHE A 237 -25.28 -13.55 7.20
CA PHE A 237 -24.96 -14.92 6.79
C PHE A 237 -25.64 -15.99 7.64
N LYS A 238 -25.78 -15.77 8.95
CA LYS A 238 -26.61 -16.61 9.82
C LYS A 238 -28.06 -16.59 9.36
N TRP A 239 -28.58 -15.43 8.95
CA TRP A 239 -29.93 -15.32 8.39
C TRP A 239 -30.09 -16.06 7.07
N LEU A 240 -29.16 -15.90 6.11
CA LEU A 240 -29.16 -16.65 4.85
C LEU A 240 -29.11 -18.16 5.10
N GLN A 241 -28.33 -18.61 6.10
CA GLN A 241 -28.23 -20.01 6.49
C GLN A 241 -29.54 -20.53 7.13
N ALA A 242 -30.19 -19.72 7.97
CA ALA A 242 -31.45 -20.09 8.63
C ALA A 242 -32.66 -20.11 7.68
N HIS A 243 -32.61 -19.37 6.57
CA HIS A 243 -33.68 -19.28 5.56
C HIS A 243 -33.35 -20.07 4.27
N ASP A 244 -32.44 -21.05 4.37
CA ASP A 244 -31.99 -21.95 3.29
C ASP A 244 -31.59 -21.25 1.97
N LYS A 245 -31.11 -20.01 2.09
CA LYS A 245 -30.56 -19.22 0.96
C LYS A 245 -29.17 -19.69 0.55
N LEU A 246 -28.41 -20.26 1.48
CA LEU A 246 -27.07 -20.83 1.22
C LEU A 246 -27.19 -22.21 0.54
N THR A 247 -27.55 -22.20 -0.74
CA THR A 247 -27.74 -23.42 -1.55
C THR A 247 -26.47 -24.28 -1.65
N PRO A 248 -26.59 -25.59 -1.95
CA PRO A 248 -25.44 -26.45 -2.22
C PRO A 248 -24.49 -25.92 -3.32
N ASN A 249 -25.02 -25.15 -4.27
CA ASN A 249 -24.23 -24.53 -5.31
C ASN A 249 -23.35 -23.39 -4.77
N LEU A 250 -23.89 -22.53 -3.89
CA LEU A 250 -23.11 -21.49 -3.23
C LEU A 250 -22.00 -22.11 -2.37
N TYR A 251 -22.28 -23.20 -1.63
CA TYR A 251 -21.25 -23.93 -0.88
C TYR A 251 -20.10 -24.40 -1.78
N ARG A 252 -20.41 -25.01 -2.94
CA ARG A 252 -19.38 -25.41 -3.93
C ARG A 252 -18.59 -24.21 -4.47
N GLN A 253 -19.27 -23.13 -4.87
CA GLN A 253 -18.61 -21.89 -5.31
C GLN A 253 -17.65 -21.35 -4.24
N ARG A 254 -18.08 -21.33 -2.97
CA ARG A 254 -17.28 -20.83 -1.85
C ARG A 254 -16.09 -21.73 -1.52
N ILE A 255 -16.27 -23.04 -1.54
CA ILE A 255 -15.18 -24.02 -1.41
C ILE A 255 -14.15 -23.80 -2.53
N LYS A 256 -14.59 -23.77 -3.79
CA LYS A 256 -13.73 -23.50 -4.96
C LYS A 256 -12.97 -22.18 -4.83
N ALA A 257 -13.65 -21.09 -4.49
CA ALA A 257 -13.03 -19.79 -4.32
C ALA A 257 -12.02 -19.77 -3.15
N SER A 258 -12.28 -20.50 -2.06
CA SER A 258 -11.34 -20.64 -0.94
C SER A 258 -10.10 -21.46 -1.33
N MET A 259 -10.25 -22.50 -2.15
CA MET A 259 -9.14 -23.27 -2.71
C MET A 259 -8.29 -22.42 -3.68
N ILE A 260 -8.93 -21.67 -4.59
CA ILE A 260 -8.24 -20.73 -5.50
C ILE A 260 -7.46 -19.66 -4.71
N ALA A 261 -8.01 -19.20 -3.58
CA ALA A 261 -7.35 -18.28 -2.66
C ALA A 261 -6.25 -18.90 -1.78
N GLY A 262 -5.93 -20.18 -1.94
CA GLY A 262 -4.89 -20.88 -1.17
C GLY A 262 -5.26 -21.18 0.28
N ASN A 263 -6.56 -21.32 0.59
CA ASN A 263 -7.06 -21.55 1.96
C ASN A 263 -7.86 -22.88 2.08
N PRO A 264 -7.17 -24.03 2.01
CA PRO A 264 -7.81 -25.35 2.09
C PRO A 264 -8.37 -25.68 3.48
N SER A 265 -7.81 -25.12 4.55
CA SER A 265 -8.35 -25.31 5.91
C SER A 265 -9.74 -24.65 6.06
N PHE A 266 -9.94 -23.49 5.45
CA PHE A 266 -11.25 -22.83 5.42
C PHE A 266 -12.23 -23.55 4.48
N ALA A 267 -11.77 -24.05 3.32
CA ALA A 267 -12.58 -24.90 2.46
C ALA A 267 -13.06 -26.18 3.19
N SER A 268 -12.17 -26.83 3.95
CA SER A 268 -12.49 -27.98 4.81
C SER A 268 -13.51 -27.64 5.92
N TYR A 269 -13.44 -26.43 6.49
CA TYR A 269 -14.47 -25.94 7.41
C TYR A 269 -15.84 -25.79 6.73
N LEU A 270 -15.88 -25.24 5.51
CA LEU A 270 -17.13 -25.09 4.75
C LEU A 270 -17.79 -26.43 4.42
N VAL A 271 -16.99 -27.49 4.18
CA VAL A 271 -17.51 -28.85 4.04
C VAL A 271 -18.23 -29.28 5.31
N ARG A 272 -17.56 -29.23 6.49
CA ARG A 272 -18.18 -29.59 7.77
C ARG A 272 -19.45 -28.78 8.07
N ALA A 273 -19.44 -27.48 7.75
CA ALA A 273 -20.58 -26.58 7.93
C ALA A 273 -21.74 -26.82 6.95
N GLY A 274 -21.49 -27.48 5.81
CA GLY A 274 -22.54 -27.91 4.88
C GLY A 274 -23.05 -29.33 5.18
N THR A 275 -22.17 -30.23 5.61
CA THR A 275 -22.54 -31.60 6.03
C THR A 275 -23.45 -31.58 7.26
N SER A 276 -23.23 -30.68 8.22
CA SER A 276 -24.16 -30.44 9.35
C SER A 276 -25.53 -29.89 8.92
N ARG A 277 -25.62 -29.30 7.72
CA ARG A 277 -26.88 -28.88 7.05
C ARG A 277 -27.45 -29.96 6.13
N LYS A 278 -26.95 -31.20 6.19
CA LYS A 278 -27.34 -32.33 5.32
C LYS A 278 -27.07 -32.10 3.82
N ILE A 279 -26.16 -31.18 3.47
CA ILE A 279 -25.73 -30.97 2.08
C ILE A 279 -24.76 -32.09 1.68
N SER A 280 -25.20 -32.99 0.80
CA SER A 280 -24.41 -34.11 0.33
C SER A 280 -23.37 -33.72 -0.73
N GLY A 281 -22.31 -34.53 -0.86
CA GLY A 281 -21.31 -34.42 -1.93
C GLY A 281 -20.24 -33.34 -1.75
N LEU A 282 -20.29 -32.51 -0.70
CA LEU A 282 -19.27 -31.48 -0.45
C LEU A 282 -17.91 -32.07 -0.14
N ASP A 283 -17.83 -33.17 0.61
CA ASP A 283 -16.57 -33.88 0.91
C ASP A 283 -15.86 -34.34 -0.37
N ALA A 284 -16.60 -34.99 -1.28
CA ALA A 284 -16.07 -35.45 -2.57
C ALA A 284 -15.75 -34.30 -3.56
N TYR A 285 -16.44 -33.15 -3.43
CA TYR A 285 -16.10 -31.95 -4.18
C TYR A 285 -14.79 -31.33 -3.67
N PHE A 286 -14.70 -31.06 -2.37
CA PHE A 286 -13.50 -30.51 -1.74
C PHE A 286 -12.28 -31.41 -1.94
N LYS A 287 -12.43 -32.73 -1.75
CA LYS A 287 -11.35 -33.70 -1.92
C LYS A 287 -10.65 -33.57 -3.29
N ARG A 288 -11.42 -33.49 -4.38
CA ARG A 288 -10.86 -33.28 -5.74
C ARG A 288 -10.08 -31.96 -5.86
N TRP A 289 -10.60 -30.87 -5.29
CA TRP A 289 -9.89 -29.59 -5.30
C TRP A 289 -8.61 -29.61 -4.44
N ASP A 290 -8.62 -30.31 -3.30
CA ASP A 290 -7.49 -30.44 -2.39
C ASP A 290 -6.39 -31.37 -2.92
N GLU A 291 -6.78 -32.47 -3.58
CA GLU A 291 -5.87 -33.35 -4.33
C GLU A 291 -5.19 -32.56 -5.47
N ALA A 292 -5.97 -31.84 -6.29
CA ALA A 292 -5.44 -30.98 -7.36
C ALA A 292 -4.57 -29.82 -6.86
N TYR A 293 -4.79 -29.34 -5.63
CA TYR A 293 -3.98 -28.29 -5.03
C TYR A 293 -2.62 -28.81 -4.53
N LYS A 294 -2.61 -30.03 -3.97
CA LYS A 294 -1.41 -30.68 -3.43
C LYS A 294 -0.53 -31.29 -4.52
N ASP A 295 -1.16 -31.93 -5.50
CA ASP A 295 -0.51 -32.53 -6.66
C ASP A 295 -1.24 -32.16 -7.96
N PRO A 296 -1.04 -30.92 -8.46
CA PRO A 296 -1.62 -30.50 -9.72
C PRO A 296 -1.04 -31.28 -10.91
N GLN A 297 0.19 -31.78 -10.84
CA GLN A 297 0.83 -32.52 -11.93
C GLN A 297 0.20 -33.91 -12.09
N GLY A 298 0.16 -34.71 -11.01
CA GLY A 298 -0.46 -36.04 -11.02
C GLY A 298 -1.94 -35.97 -11.34
N THR A 299 -2.65 -34.93 -10.87
CA THR A 299 -4.05 -34.69 -11.24
C THR A 299 -4.22 -34.49 -12.75
N LEU A 300 -3.40 -33.63 -13.36
CA LEU A 300 -3.46 -33.38 -14.81
C LEU A 300 -3.07 -34.63 -15.62
N GLN A 301 -2.03 -35.35 -15.20
CA GLN A 301 -1.59 -36.60 -15.84
C GLN A 301 -2.66 -37.70 -15.78
N GLN A 302 -3.29 -37.89 -14.61
CA GLN A 302 -4.39 -38.84 -14.45
C GLN A 302 -5.61 -38.42 -15.29
N ALA A 303 -5.92 -37.12 -15.35
CA ALA A 303 -7.02 -36.63 -16.16
C ALA A 303 -6.78 -36.90 -17.66
N LEU A 304 -5.56 -36.65 -18.18
CA LEU A 304 -5.19 -36.93 -19.57
C LEU A 304 -5.34 -38.42 -19.94
N GLN A 305 -5.06 -39.32 -19.00
CA GLN A 305 -5.28 -40.77 -19.18
C GLN A 305 -6.75 -41.18 -19.12
N ARG A 306 -7.57 -40.49 -18.31
CA ARG A 306 -8.96 -40.87 -18.01
C ARG A 306 -10.00 -40.27 -18.97
N TYR A 307 -9.79 -39.03 -19.42
CA TYR A 307 -10.81 -38.24 -20.11
C TYR A 307 -10.53 -38.11 -21.61
N HIS A 308 -11.00 -39.09 -22.38
CA HIS A 308 -11.02 -39.03 -23.84
C HIS A 308 -12.14 -38.12 -24.40
N SER A 309 -13.12 -37.74 -23.57
CA SER A 309 -14.26 -36.88 -23.91
C SER A 309 -14.35 -35.66 -22.98
N TYR A 310 -15.35 -34.79 -23.20
CA TYR A 310 -15.54 -33.57 -22.41
C TYR A 310 -15.80 -33.89 -20.92
N PRO A 311 -14.97 -33.40 -19.97
CA PRO A 311 -15.06 -33.78 -18.56
C PRO A 311 -16.20 -33.08 -17.79
N GLY A 312 -16.91 -32.12 -18.42
CA GLY A 312 -17.95 -31.31 -17.77
C GLY A 312 -17.41 -30.01 -17.16
N HIS A 313 -18.28 -29.01 -16.99
CA HIS A 313 -17.88 -27.64 -16.60
C HIS A 313 -17.13 -27.55 -15.27
N ASP A 314 -17.56 -28.29 -14.24
CA ASP A 314 -16.92 -28.26 -12.91
C ASP A 314 -15.50 -28.84 -12.95
N GLU A 315 -15.30 -29.94 -13.67
CA GLU A 315 -14.02 -30.64 -13.80
C GLU A 315 -13.08 -29.88 -14.74
N GLN A 316 -13.58 -29.36 -15.86
CA GLN A 316 -12.85 -28.44 -16.73
C GLN A 316 -12.29 -27.24 -15.95
N ALA A 317 -13.11 -26.62 -15.09
CA ALA A 317 -12.67 -25.49 -14.27
C ALA A 317 -11.68 -25.87 -13.16
N LEU A 318 -11.72 -27.12 -12.67
CA LEU A 318 -10.70 -27.67 -11.78
C LEU A 318 -9.37 -27.84 -12.52
N LEU A 319 -9.38 -28.45 -13.71
CA LEU A 319 -8.20 -28.71 -14.53
C LEU A 319 -7.50 -27.41 -14.98
N ILE A 320 -8.27 -26.40 -15.41
CA ILE A 320 -7.73 -25.04 -15.70
C ILE A 320 -7.01 -24.47 -14.46
N GLN A 321 -7.58 -24.64 -13.27
CA GLN A 321 -6.95 -24.15 -12.05
C GLN A 321 -5.72 -25.00 -11.65
N ALA A 322 -5.75 -26.32 -11.84
CA ALA A 322 -4.60 -27.21 -11.63
C ALA A 322 -3.42 -26.80 -12.51
N PHE A 323 -3.66 -26.52 -13.80
CA PHE A 323 -2.67 -25.92 -14.70
C PHE A 323 -2.11 -24.59 -14.17
N LYS A 324 -2.97 -23.70 -13.64
CA LYS A 324 -2.56 -22.42 -13.05
C LYS A 324 -1.81 -22.59 -11.72
N TRP A 325 -2.02 -23.66 -10.96
CA TRP A 325 -1.20 -23.98 -9.78
C TRP A 325 0.15 -24.57 -10.19
N LEU A 326 0.15 -25.55 -11.10
CA LEU A 326 1.38 -26.14 -11.64
C LEU A 326 2.28 -25.06 -12.26
N GLY A 327 1.74 -24.17 -13.08
CA GLY A 327 2.50 -23.07 -13.67
C GLY A 327 3.10 -22.08 -12.67
N ARG A 328 2.69 -22.12 -11.39
CA ARG A 328 3.30 -21.34 -10.29
C ARG A 328 4.32 -22.13 -9.48
N SER A 329 4.26 -23.47 -9.45
CA SER A 329 5.22 -24.34 -8.76
C SER A 329 6.32 -24.84 -9.72
N ASP A 330 5.93 -25.45 -10.83
CA ASP A 330 6.78 -25.95 -11.92
C ASP A 330 6.27 -25.46 -13.29
N PRO A 331 6.87 -24.37 -13.82
CA PRO A 331 6.54 -23.85 -15.14
C PRO A 331 6.82 -24.80 -16.31
N GLN A 332 7.82 -25.68 -16.18
CA GLN A 332 8.21 -26.60 -17.24
C GLN A 332 7.18 -27.72 -17.38
N ALA A 333 6.81 -28.36 -16.27
CA ALA A 333 5.75 -29.36 -16.25
C ALA A 333 4.40 -28.78 -16.73
N ALA A 334 4.09 -27.51 -16.40
CA ALA A 334 2.88 -26.84 -16.88
C ALA A 334 2.89 -26.62 -18.41
N HIS A 335 4.02 -26.16 -18.96
CA HIS A 335 4.21 -26.00 -20.40
C HIS A 335 4.04 -27.34 -21.14
N ASP A 336 4.74 -28.38 -20.67
CA ASP A 336 4.80 -29.67 -21.36
C ASP A 336 3.48 -30.45 -21.29
N LEU A 337 2.69 -30.27 -20.22
CA LEU A 337 1.33 -30.81 -20.13
C LEU A 337 0.31 -29.98 -20.94
N LEU A 338 0.50 -28.66 -21.07
CA LEU A 338 -0.41 -27.84 -21.88
C LEU A 338 -0.31 -28.21 -23.37
N ALA A 339 0.89 -28.57 -23.84
CA ALA A 339 1.11 -29.08 -25.20
C ALA A 339 0.40 -30.42 -25.50
N GLN A 340 -0.03 -31.15 -24.47
CA GLN A 340 -0.74 -32.44 -24.59
C GLN A 340 -2.27 -32.31 -24.44
N LEU A 341 -2.78 -31.09 -24.29
CA LEU A 341 -4.19 -30.80 -24.01
C LEU A 341 -5.12 -31.28 -25.16
N PRO A 342 -6.04 -32.23 -24.92
CA PRO A 342 -6.95 -32.70 -25.96
C PRO A 342 -8.08 -31.70 -26.23
N ASN A 343 -8.38 -31.48 -27.52
CA ASN A 343 -9.49 -30.64 -27.97
C ASN A 343 -10.86 -31.02 -27.35
N SER A 344 -11.04 -32.29 -26.96
CA SER A 344 -12.28 -32.77 -26.34
C SER A 344 -12.56 -32.15 -24.96
N TRP A 345 -11.55 -31.61 -24.27
CA TRP A 345 -11.74 -30.91 -22.99
C TRP A 345 -12.35 -29.51 -23.14
N ARG A 346 -12.41 -28.96 -24.37
CA ARG A 346 -13.03 -27.66 -24.70
C ARG A 346 -12.47 -26.44 -23.92
N ILE A 347 -11.27 -26.54 -23.34
CA ILE A 347 -10.57 -25.37 -22.77
C ILE A 347 -10.24 -24.43 -23.94
N ASN A 348 -10.78 -23.22 -23.91
CA ASN A 348 -10.72 -22.33 -25.06
C ASN A 348 -9.34 -21.65 -25.21
N PRO A 349 -9.01 -21.06 -26.38
CA PRO A 349 -7.70 -20.46 -26.61
C PRO A 349 -7.30 -19.36 -25.62
N ASP A 350 -8.25 -18.56 -25.12
CA ASP A 350 -7.96 -17.52 -24.12
C ASP A 350 -7.66 -18.14 -22.73
N GLU A 351 -8.34 -19.23 -22.35
CA GLU A 351 -8.02 -19.98 -21.13
C GLU A 351 -6.63 -20.64 -21.21
N GLN A 352 -6.26 -21.18 -22.38
CA GLN A 352 -4.92 -21.72 -22.64
C GLN A 352 -3.87 -20.61 -22.60
N ALA A 353 -4.15 -19.45 -23.20
CA ALA A 353 -3.29 -18.28 -23.16
C ALA A 353 -3.07 -17.75 -21.74
N GLU A 354 -4.11 -17.76 -20.91
CA GLU A 354 -4.04 -17.40 -19.49
C GLU A 354 -3.20 -18.41 -18.66
N ILE A 355 -3.28 -19.71 -18.96
CA ILE A 355 -2.38 -20.71 -18.37
C ILE A 355 -0.93 -20.44 -18.79
N ALA A 356 -0.70 -20.20 -20.08
CA ALA A 356 0.62 -19.88 -20.62
C ALA A 356 1.21 -18.60 -20.01
N ARG A 357 0.39 -17.55 -19.84
CA ARG A 357 0.79 -16.30 -19.17
C ARG A 357 1.31 -16.57 -17.76
N VAL A 358 0.63 -17.44 -17.00
CA VAL A 358 1.03 -17.79 -15.62
C VAL A 358 2.39 -18.47 -15.59
N PHE A 359 2.63 -19.52 -16.39
CA PHE A 359 3.93 -20.21 -16.37
C PHE A 359 5.06 -19.39 -17.01
N ALA A 360 4.78 -18.61 -18.07
CA ALA A 360 5.77 -17.78 -18.73
C ALA A 360 6.28 -16.63 -17.83
N LEU A 361 5.38 -15.97 -17.09
CA LEU A 361 5.77 -14.99 -16.08
C LEU A 361 6.52 -15.64 -14.91
N LYS A 362 6.03 -16.77 -14.40
CA LYS A 362 6.74 -17.50 -13.32
C LYS A 362 8.16 -17.87 -13.75
N ALA A 363 8.33 -18.37 -14.98
CA ALA A 363 9.62 -18.69 -15.58
C ALA A 363 10.55 -17.47 -15.66
N ALA A 364 10.04 -16.29 -16.01
CA ALA A 364 10.82 -15.04 -15.97
C ALA A 364 11.23 -14.66 -14.54
N TYR A 365 10.36 -14.88 -13.55
CA TYR A 365 10.62 -14.53 -12.14
C TYR A 365 11.66 -15.48 -11.52
N THR A 366 11.63 -16.76 -11.88
CA THR A 366 12.62 -17.78 -11.49
C THR A 366 13.85 -17.82 -12.40
N ARG A 367 13.90 -17.00 -13.46
CA ARG A 367 15.04 -16.79 -14.35
C ARG A 367 15.37 -18.02 -15.23
N MET A 368 14.34 -18.78 -15.61
CA MET A 368 14.46 -19.92 -16.53
C MET A 368 14.86 -19.46 -17.94
N PRO A 369 15.69 -20.23 -18.67
CA PRO A 369 16.16 -19.84 -20.01
C PRO A 369 15.02 -19.72 -21.04
N GLN A 370 13.97 -20.53 -20.92
CA GLN A 370 12.80 -20.53 -21.81
C GLN A 370 11.92 -19.27 -21.69
N ALA A 371 12.10 -18.48 -20.61
CA ALA A 371 11.16 -17.41 -20.24
C ALA A 371 10.95 -16.35 -21.32
N TYR A 372 11.99 -16.03 -22.10
CA TYR A 372 11.86 -15.09 -23.21
C TYR A 372 10.92 -15.62 -24.31
N ASP A 373 11.16 -16.86 -24.76
CA ASP A 373 10.45 -17.45 -25.89
C ASP A 373 9.00 -17.73 -25.51
N TRP A 374 8.75 -18.23 -24.29
CA TRP A 374 7.39 -18.41 -23.76
C TRP A 374 6.62 -17.09 -23.65
N LEU A 375 7.24 -16.01 -23.16
CA LEU A 375 6.57 -14.70 -23.09
C LEU A 375 6.37 -14.04 -24.47
N MET A 376 7.25 -14.29 -25.43
CA MET A 376 7.08 -13.82 -26.82
C MET A 376 5.97 -14.58 -27.55
N ALA A 377 5.79 -15.87 -27.26
CA ALA A 377 4.76 -16.71 -27.87
C ALA A 377 3.33 -16.44 -27.39
N LEU A 378 3.15 -15.70 -26.27
CA LEU A 378 1.81 -15.37 -25.77
C LEU A 378 1.00 -14.53 -26.77
N PRO A 379 -0.27 -14.88 -27.05
CA PRO A 379 -1.13 -14.14 -27.96
C PRO A 379 -1.50 -12.76 -27.41
N ALA A 380 -1.92 -11.86 -28.30
CA ALA A 380 -2.20 -10.47 -27.96
C ALA A 380 -3.27 -10.28 -26.87
N SER A 381 -4.22 -11.23 -26.70
CA SER A 381 -5.27 -11.15 -25.68
C SER A 381 -4.75 -11.18 -24.24
N VAL A 382 -3.56 -11.73 -24.00
CA VAL A 382 -2.94 -11.86 -22.66
C VAL A 382 -1.61 -11.11 -22.53
N GLN A 383 -1.28 -10.27 -23.53
CA GLN A 383 -0.08 -9.43 -23.52
C GLN A 383 -0.38 -8.05 -22.93
N ASP A 384 0.40 -7.64 -21.94
CA ASP A 384 0.25 -6.38 -21.22
C ASP A 384 1.61 -5.75 -20.88
N LYS A 385 1.61 -4.69 -20.07
CA LYS A 385 2.86 -4.02 -19.64
C LYS A 385 3.73 -4.91 -18.74
N GLU A 386 3.15 -5.88 -18.01
CA GLU A 386 3.89 -6.81 -17.16
C GLU A 386 4.61 -7.84 -18.03
N THR A 387 3.90 -8.56 -18.90
CA THR A 387 4.49 -9.57 -19.80
C THR A 387 5.57 -8.95 -20.67
N ARG A 388 5.30 -7.83 -21.36
CA ARG A 388 6.28 -7.14 -22.22
C ARG A 388 7.52 -6.67 -21.46
N THR A 389 7.34 -6.13 -20.23
CA THR A 389 8.45 -5.75 -19.34
C THR A 389 9.31 -6.96 -18.99
N TRP A 390 8.69 -8.09 -18.67
CA TRP A 390 9.40 -9.31 -18.29
C TRP A 390 10.06 -10.03 -19.46
N THR A 391 9.51 -9.95 -20.67
CA THR A 391 10.19 -10.40 -21.90
C THR A 391 11.52 -9.66 -22.09
N ALA A 392 11.49 -8.33 -22.02
CA ALA A 392 12.70 -7.52 -22.14
C ALA A 392 13.69 -7.78 -20.98
N ARG A 393 13.20 -7.93 -19.74
CA ARG A 393 14.05 -8.32 -18.60
C ARG A 393 14.69 -9.71 -18.76
N ALA A 394 13.99 -10.67 -19.37
CA ALA A 394 14.53 -12.00 -19.63
C ALA A 394 15.71 -11.94 -20.61
N ALA A 395 15.55 -11.24 -21.74
CA ALA A 395 16.64 -11.02 -22.70
C ALA A 395 17.82 -10.25 -22.08
N LEU A 396 17.52 -9.14 -21.40
CA LEU A 396 18.53 -8.30 -20.72
C LEU A 396 19.34 -9.10 -19.69
N ARG A 397 18.70 -10.01 -18.95
CA ARG A 397 19.35 -10.80 -17.91
C ARG A 397 20.45 -11.71 -18.46
N VAL A 398 20.26 -12.25 -19.66
CA VAL A 398 21.24 -13.10 -20.36
C VAL A 398 22.08 -12.33 -21.38
N GLN A 399 21.96 -11.00 -21.39
CA GLN A 399 22.65 -10.10 -22.33
C GLN A 399 22.38 -10.40 -23.81
N ASP A 400 21.21 -10.97 -24.14
CA ASP A 400 20.78 -11.11 -25.53
C ASP A 400 20.24 -9.77 -26.05
N TRP A 401 21.16 -8.95 -26.56
CA TRP A 401 20.88 -7.61 -27.06
C TRP A 401 19.97 -7.63 -28.29
N ALA A 402 20.02 -8.66 -29.12
CA ALA A 402 19.15 -8.79 -30.29
C ALA A 402 17.70 -9.04 -29.86
N ARG A 403 17.48 -10.02 -28.97
CA ARG A 403 16.17 -10.32 -28.36
C ARG A 403 15.64 -9.14 -27.54
N LEU A 404 16.49 -8.43 -26.80
CA LEU A 404 16.09 -7.24 -26.04
C LEU A 404 15.47 -6.17 -26.94
N LYS A 405 16.05 -5.92 -28.12
CA LYS A 405 15.50 -4.95 -29.09
C LYS A 405 14.17 -5.36 -29.67
N VAL A 406 13.98 -6.66 -29.94
CA VAL A 406 12.69 -7.20 -30.39
C VAL A 406 11.63 -7.02 -29.30
N ALA A 407 11.95 -7.37 -28.05
CA ALA A 407 11.03 -7.21 -26.92
C ALA A 407 10.65 -5.75 -26.64
N ILE A 408 11.60 -4.81 -26.68
CA ILE A 408 11.31 -3.37 -26.50
C ILE A 408 10.44 -2.84 -27.65
N LYS A 409 10.69 -3.27 -28.90
CA LYS A 409 9.85 -2.89 -30.06
C LYS A 409 8.42 -3.47 -29.99
N ALA A 410 8.22 -4.58 -29.27
CA ALA A 410 6.90 -5.18 -29.07
C ALA A 410 6.08 -4.52 -27.93
N MET A 411 6.67 -3.58 -27.17
CA MET A 411 5.98 -2.83 -26.14
C MET A 411 5.00 -1.81 -26.74
N PRO A 412 3.87 -1.52 -26.06
CA PRO A 412 3.08 -0.32 -26.31
C PRO A 412 3.94 0.95 -26.32
N VAL A 413 3.58 1.94 -27.14
CA VAL A 413 4.39 3.17 -27.34
C VAL A 413 4.65 3.91 -26.03
N ASP A 414 3.65 4.01 -25.16
CA ASP A 414 3.75 4.70 -23.87
C ASP A 414 4.68 3.99 -22.87
N LEU A 415 4.93 2.69 -23.06
CA LEU A 415 5.96 1.96 -22.33
C LEU A 415 7.33 2.10 -23.03
N SER A 416 7.43 1.82 -24.33
CA SER A 416 8.71 1.81 -25.06
C SER A 416 9.44 3.15 -25.05
N GLN A 417 8.71 4.26 -24.97
CA GLN A 417 9.27 5.63 -24.94
C GLN A 417 9.68 6.11 -23.54
N THR A 418 9.50 5.30 -22.49
CA THR A 418 10.00 5.65 -21.15
C THR A 418 11.54 5.70 -21.12
N PRO A 419 12.16 6.56 -20.28
CA PRO A 419 13.62 6.67 -20.17
C PRO A 419 14.31 5.32 -19.94
N GLN A 420 13.69 4.45 -19.14
CA GLN A 420 14.13 3.07 -18.90
C GLN A 420 14.37 2.29 -20.19
N TRP A 421 13.37 2.24 -21.07
CA TRP A 421 13.44 1.38 -22.25
C TRP A 421 14.21 2.04 -23.38
N GLN A 422 14.24 3.37 -23.47
CA GLN A 422 15.16 4.07 -24.37
C GLN A 422 16.63 3.85 -23.98
N TYR A 423 16.96 3.84 -22.67
CA TYR A 423 18.31 3.55 -22.20
C TYR A 423 18.74 2.12 -22.54
N TRP A 424 17.87 1.13 -22.29
CA TRP A 424 18.18 -0.27 -22.58
C TRP A 424 18.21 -0.57 -24.08
N LEU A 425 17.40 0.12 -24.88
CA LEU A 425 17.45 0.07 -26.34
C LEU A 425 18.78 0.65 -26.87
N ALA A 426 19.25 1.76 -26.31
CA ALA A 426 20.55 2.34 -26.62
C ALA A 426 21.72 1.42 -26.24
N ARG A 427 21.67 0.78 -25.07
CA ARG A 427 22.63 -0.26 -24.68
C ARG A 427 22.65 -1.41 -25.69
N ALA A 428 21.49 -1.92 -26.07
CA ALA A 428 21.40 -2.98 -27.07
C ALA A 428 21.83 -2.54 -28.48
N ASP A 429 21.67 -1.27 -28.84
CA ASP A 429 22.22 -0.70 -30.08
C ASP A 429 23.77 -0.74 -30.04
N ALA A 430 24.41 -0.25 -28.98
CA ALA A 430 25.88 -0.22 -28.86
C ALA A 430 26.52 -1.61 -28.88
N GLU A 431 25.96 -2.55 -28.11
CA GLU A 431 26.48 -3.92 -27.99
C GLU A 431 26.29 -4.74 -29.29
N LEU A 432 25.49 -4.23 -30.25
CA LEU A 432 25.34 -4.75 -31.61
C LEU A 432 26.07 -3.88 -32.67
N GLY A 433 27.04 -3.07 -32.24
CA GLY A 433 27.86 -2.22 -33.11
C GLY A 433 27.18 -0.94 -33.63
N LYS A 434 25.92 -0.67 -33.25
CA LYS A 434 25.13 0.50 -33.68
C LYS A 434 25.41 1.70 -32.78
N ASN A 435 26.70 2.06 -32.73
CA ASN A 435 27.24 3.06 -31.81
C ASN A 435 26.69 4.47 -32.06
N GLN A 436 26.34 4.81 -33.31
CA GLN A 436 25.75 6.10 -33.65
C GLN A 436 24.32 6.21 -33.11
N GLU A 437 23.49 5.20 -33.34
CA GLU A 437 22.11 5.15 -32.83
C GLU A 437 22.07 5.09 -31.29
N ALA A 438 22.98 4.32 -30.68
CA ALA A 438 23.14 4.26 -29.22
C ALA A 438 23.49 5.63 -28.63
N LYS A 439 24.52 6.29 -29.19
CA LYS A 439 24.94 7.63 -28.76
C LYS A 439 23.81 8.64 -28.90
N ALA A 440 23.09 8.64 -30.02
CA ALA A 440 21.95 9.54 -30.23
C ALA A 440 20.83 9.34 -29.18
N ARG A 441 20.50 8.08 -28.83
CA ARG A 441 19.52 7.79 -27.78
C ARG A 441 19.98 8.23 -26.39
N TRP A 442 21.23 7.96 -26.01
CA TRP A 442 21.75 8.47 -24.73
C TRP A 442 21.77 9.99 -24.70
N GLN A 443 22.18 10.66 -25.78
CA GLN A 443 22.18 12.12 -25.90
C GLN A 443 20.78 12.71 -25.73
N ALA A 444 19.73 12.04 -26.21
CA ALA A 444 18.34 12.43 -25.97
C ALA A 444 17.90 12.24 -24.50
N LEU A 445 18.51 11.30 -23.76
CA LEU A 445 18.17 10.99 -22.38
C LEU A 445 18.90 11.83 -21.34
N VAL A 446 20.11 12.35 -21.60
CA VAL A 446 20.94 12.96 -20.54
C VAL A 446 20.28 14.15 -19.84
N HIS A 447 19.36 14.85 -20.51
CA HIS A 447 18.58 15.95 -19.93
C HIS A 447 17.36 15.50 -19.11
N THR A 448 17.13 14.20 -18.98
CA THR A 448 16.11 13.63 -18.10
C THR A 448 16.68 13.55 -16.69
N PRO A 449 16.08 14.23 -15.69
CA PRO A 449 16.59 14.27 -14.31
C PRO A 449 16.19 13.02 -13.51
N ASP A 450 16.38 11.84 -14.11
CA ASP A 450 16.05 10.54 -13.55
C ASP A 450 17.25 9.59 -13.56
N TYR A 451 17.06 8.39 -13.01
CA TYR A 451 18.09 7.35 -12.94
C TYR A 451 18.68 6.98 -14.32
N TYR A 452 17.87 6.99 -15.39
CA TYR A 452 18.31 6.57 -16.72
C TYR A 452 18.97 7.70 -17.52
N GLY A 453 18.62 8.96 -17.28
CA GLY A 453 19.36 10.12 -17.78
C GLY A 453 20.75 10.23 -17.16
N LEU A 454 20.89 9.97 -15.85
CA LEU A 454 22.20 9.90 -15.18
C LEU A 454 23.05 8.75 -15.76
N LEU A 455 22.48 7.53 -15.88
CA LEU A 455 23.18 6.40 -16.53
C LEU A 455 23.52 6.66 -18.01
N ALA A 456 22.78 7.51 -18.71
CA ALA A 456 23.09 7.89 -20.09
C ALA A 456 24.30 8.84 -20.15
N ALA A 457 24.44 9.76 -19.19
CA ALA A 457 25.62 10.60 -19.06
C ALA A 457 26.88 9.78 -18.73
N ASP A 458 26.78 8.81 -17.80
CA ASP A 458 27.86 7.84 -17.51
C ASP A 458 28.33 7.11 -18.78
N ARG A 459 27.38 6.66 -19.61
CA ARG A 459 27.67 5.94 -20.86
C ARG A 459 28.33 6.81 -21.93
N LEU A 460 28.14 8.12 -21.86
CA LEU A 460 28.77 9.09 -22.76
C LEU A 460 30.08 9.65 -22.22
N GLY A 461 30.45 9.35 -20.97
CA GLY A 461 31.64 9.89 -20.32
C GLY A 461 31.58 11.41 -20.10
N ILE A 462 30.37 11.98 -20.01
CA ILE A 462 30.17 13.41 -19.76
C ILE A 462 29.78 13.65 -18.30
N ALA A 463 30.09 14.84 -17.77
CA ALA A 463 29.54 15.27 -16.50
C ALA A 463 28.00 15.23 -16.55
N TYR A 464 27.36 14.81 -15.46
CA TYR A 464 25.89 14.83 -15.36
C TYR A 464 25.38 16.24 -15.70
N PRO A 465 24.56 16.42 -16.75
CA PRO A 465 24.09 17.74 -17.16
C PRO A 465 22.91 18.15 -16.29
N TRP A 466 23.13 18.15 -14.98
CA TRP A 466 22.18 18.61 -13.98
C TRP A 466 21.80 20.06 -14.32
N PRO A 467 20.50 20.36 -14.44
CA PRO A 467 20.08 21.72 -14.68
C PRO A 467 20.50 22.58 -13.49
N LYS A 468 21.00 23.79 -13.76
CA LYS A 468 21.19 24.79 -12.70
C LYS A 468 19.84 24.95 -11.99
N ILE A 469 19.79 24.65 -10.70
CA ILE A 469 18.56 24.75 -9.90
C ILE A 469 18.23 26.26 -9.79
N PRO A 470 17.16 26.75 -10.44
CA PRO A 470 16.75 28.14 -10.30
C PRO A 470 16.07 28.32 -8.92
N PRO A 471 15.91 29.55 -8.44
CA PRO A 471 15.05 29.80 -7.28
C PRO A 471 13.62 29.30 -7.54
N LEU A 472 12.89 29.00 -6.45
CA LEU A 472 11.46 28.72 -6.52
C LEU A 472 10.73 29.87 -7.24
N PRO A 473 9.71 29.59 -8.08
CA PRO A 473 9.11 30.64 -8.89
C PRO A 473 8.34 31.63 -8.01
N THR A 474 8.53 32.94 -8.19
CA THR A 474 7.76 33.97 -7.47
C THR A 474 6.32 34.01 -7.99
N MET A 475 5.34 33.86 -7.10
CA MET A 475 3.92 33.96 -7.44
C MET A 475 3.07 34.46 -6.26
N ASN A 476 1.88 34.96 -6.56
CA ASN A 476 0.96 35.51 -5.55
C ASN A 476 0.15 34.39 -4.88
N THR A 477 0.36 34.18 -3.58
CA THR A 477 -0.32 33.19 -2.75
C THR A 477 -1.69 33.64 -2.22
N ARG A 478 -2.00 34.96 -2.26
CA ARG A 478 -3.17 35.57 -1.61
C ARG A 478 -4.52 34.99 -2.02
N ALA A 479 -4.66 34.47 -3.24
CA ALA A 479 -5.88 33.81 -3.69
C ALA A 479 -6.08 32.45 -2.99
N VAL A 480 -5.00 31.70 -2.83
CA VAL A 480 -4.97 30.37 -2.19
C VAL A 480 -5.10 30.48 -0.67
N GLU A 481 -4.46 31.47 -0.06
CA GLU A 481 -4.60 31.81 1.37
C GLU A 481 -6.05 32.12 1.80
N LYS A 482 -6.90 32.55 0.85
CA LYS A 482 -8.32 32.84 1.09
C LYS A 482 -9.24 31.62 0.93
N ASN A 483 -8.74 30.48 0.42
CA ASN A 483 -9.55 29.28 0.30
C ASN A 483 -9.79 28.66 1.69
N PRO A 484 -11.06 28.44 2.14
CA PRO A 484 -11.33 27.94 3.49
C PRO A 484 -10.71 26.58 3.81
N THR A 485 -10.61 25.68 2.83
CA THR A 485 -10.02 24.35 3.01
C THR A 485 -8.49 24.40 3.11
N VAL A 486 -7.85 25.35 2.41
CA VAL A 486 -6.42 25.68 2.61
C VAL A 486 -6.22 26.21 4.03
N GLN A 487 -6.95 27.25 4.43
CA GLN A 487 -6.85 27.81 5.79
C GLN A 487 -7.01 26.74 6.87
N LEU A 488 -8.04 25.89 6.73
CA LEU A 488 -8.26 24.74 7.59
C LEU A 488 -7.05 23.81 7.66
N ALA A 489 -6.45 23.43 6.52
CA ALA A 489 -5.29 22.56 6.49
C ALA A 489 -4.08 23.15 7.25
N PHE A 490 -3.81 24.44 7.09
CA PHE A 490 -2.66 25.10 7.73
C PHE A 490 -2.90 25.39 9.22
N TYR A 491 -4.11 25.82 9.61
CA TYR A 491 -4.47 25.95 11.03
C TYR A 491 -4.43 24.60 11.76
N LEU A 492 -4.95 23.52 11.16
CA LEU A 492 -4.87 22.18 11.76
C LEU A 492 -3.43 21.70 11.90
N LYS A 493 -2.55 22.00 10.92
CA LYS A 493 -1.10 21.73 11.04
C LYS A 493 -0.49 22.49 12.21
N ALA A 494 -0.76 23.78 12.33
CA ALA A 494 -0.22 24.61 13.41
C ALA A 494 -0.73 24.17 14.79
N ALA A 495 -1.95 23.63 14.87
CA ALA A 495 -2.51 22.97 16.05
C ALA A 495 -1.95 21.55 16.32
N GLY A 496 -1.05 21.03 15.49
CA GLY A 496 -0.48 19.68 15.62
C GLY A 496 -1.38 18.52 15.15
N LEU A 497 -2.58 18.81 14.62
CA LEU A 497 -3.60 17.85 14.19
C LEU A 497 -3.25 17.25 12.81
N THR A 498 -2.11 16.56 12.76
CA THR A 498 -1.36 16.23 11.52
C THR A 498 -2.18 15.45 10.48
N ASP A 499 -2.95 14.44 10.89
CA ASP A 499 -3.69 13.61 9.93
C ASP A 499 -4.92 14.33 9.35
N ASP A 500 -5.58 15.15 10.15
CA ASP A 500 -6.71 15.96 9.70
C ASP A 500 -6.23 17.14 8.85
N ALA A 501 -5.11 17.77 9.21
CA ALA A 501 -4.40 18.72 8.37
C ALA A 501 -4.04 18.12 6.99
N ARG A 502 -3.50 16.89 6.96
CA ARG A 502 -3.21 16.16 5.71
C ARG A 502 -4.46 15.86 4.89
N ARG A 503 -5.58 15.47 5.53
CA ARG A 503 -6.88 15.26 4.87
C ARG A 503 -7.38 16.55 4.23
N ALA A 504 -7.39 17.66 4.97
CA ALA A 504 -7.77 18.98 4.47
C ALA A 504 -6.88 19.42 3.30
N PHE A 505 -5.55 19.26 3.39
CA PHE A 505 -4.62 19.60 2.30
C PHE A 505 -4.89 18.77 1.02
N LEU A 506 -5.19 17.48 1.16
CA LEU A 506 -5.56 16.61 0.03
C LEU A 506 -6.94 16.93 -0.57
N SER A 507 -7.81 17.60 0.18
CA SER A 507 -9.08 18.14 -0.33
C SER A 507 -8.87 19.46 -1.05
N ALA A 508 -8.08 20.37 -0.47
CA ALA A 508 -7.65 21.61 -1.12
C ALA A 508 -7.01 21.35 -2.50
N LEU A 509 -6.14 20.34 -2.64
CA LEU A 509 -5.54 19.91 -3.93
C LEU A 509 -6.52 19.38 -5.00
N LYS A 510 -7.79 19.18 -4.64
CA LYS A 510 -8.89 18.84 -5.57
C LYS A 510 -9.81 20.02 -5.83
N GLU A 511 -10.00 20.87 -4.82
CA GLU A 511 -10.92 22.01 -4.84
C GLU A 511 -10.31 23.25 -5.51
N ILE A 512 -9.02 23.53 -5.29
CA ILE A 512 -8.38 24.67 -5.94
C ILE A 512 -8.14 24.40 -7.44
N PRO A 513 -8.28 25.42 -8.31
CA PRO A 513 -7.93 25.30 -9.71
C PRO A 513 -6.48 24.82 -9.93
N PRO A 514 -6.19 24.01 -10.97
CA PRO A 514 -4.85 23.45 -11.21
C PRO A 514 -3.72 24.49 -11.28
N GLU A 515 -4.00 25.67 -11.82
CA GLU A 515 -3.07 26.80 -11.92
C GLU A 515 -2.70 27.43 -10.56
N GLN A 516 -3.47 27.13 -9.51
CA GLN A 516 -3.21 27.58 -8.14
C GLN A 516 -2.40 26.59 -7.29
N ILE A 517 -2.22 25.35 -7.77
CA ILE A 517 -1.40 24.33 -7.07
C ILE A 517 0.06 24.77 -6.86
N PRO A 518 0.74 25.46 -7.82
CA PRO A 518 2.04 26.08 -7.57
C PRO A 518 2.05 26.97 -6.32
N ALA A 519 1.04 27.82 -6.14
CA ALA A 519 0.97 28.76 -5.02
C ALA A 519 0.68 28.04 -3.68
N LEU A 520 -0.16 27.00 -3.68
CA LEU A 520 -0.32 26.12 -2.52
C LEU A 520 0.98 25.39 -2.17
N THR A 521 1.79 25.02 -3.17
CA THR A 521 3.07 24.35 -2.99
C THR A 521 4.09 25.29 -2.32
N LEU A 522 4.16 26.56 -2.73
CA LEU A 522 5.00 27.55 -2.04
C LEU A 522 4.56 27.78 -0.60
N LEU A 523 3.25 27.93 -0.35
CA LEU A 523 2.72 28.15 0.99
C LEU A 523 3.06 26.97 1.93
N ALA A 524 3.00 25.75 1.40
CA ALA A 524 3.42 24.54 2.10
C ALA A 524 4.93 24.55 2.40
N GLU A 525 5.78 24.96 1.45
CA GLU A 525 7.24 25.04 1.64
C GLU A 525 7.65 26.13 2.62
N GLN A 526 7.06 27.33 2.53
CA GLN A 526 7.20 28.42 3.52
C GLN A 526 6.83 27.94 4.93
N SER A 527 5.80 27.11 5.03
CA SER A 527 5.36 26.48 6.30
C SER A 527 6.16 25.23 6.69
N LYS A 528 7.26 24.92 5.99
CA LYS A 528 8.13 23.73 6.18
C LYS A 528 7.37 22.40 6.15
N TRP A 529 6.37 22.30 5.27
CA TRP A 529 5.50 21.12 5.14
C TRP A 529 5.95 20.20 4.00
N HIS A 530 7.22 19.79 4.06
CA HIS A 530 7.93 19.11 2.98
C HIS A 530 7.24 17.85 2.41
N ASP A 531 6.51 17.08 3.22
CA ASP A 531 5.75 15.91 2.74
C ASP A 531 4.53 16.28 1.89
N ARG A 532 3.92 17.45 2.13
CA ARG A 532 2.84 18.01 1.31
C ARG A 532 3.36 18.67 0.04
N VAL A 533 4.50 19.35 0.13
CA VAL A 533 5.22 19.93 -1.03
C VAL A 533 5.50 18.86 -2.08
N SER A 534 6.09 17.73 -1.67
CA SER A 534 6.34 16.58 -2.56
C SER A 534 5.06 16.05 -3.23
N ILE A 535 3.94 16.00 -2.50
CA ILE A 535 2.64 15.54 -3.02
C ILE A 535 2.03 16.55 -3.99
N ALA A 536 2.17 17.86 -3.74
CA ALA A 536 1.70 18.90 -4.64
C ALA A 536 2.53 18.95 -5.94
N ILE A 537 3.86 18.81 -5.86
CA ILE A 537 4.75 18.67 -7.03
C ILE A 537 4.34 17.45 -7.89
N ALA A 538 4.06 16.31 -7.25
CA ALA A 538 3.56 15.13 -7.96
C ALA A 538 2.18 15.34 -8.60
N ARG A 539 1.28 16.08 -7.93
CA ARG A 539 -0.05 16.45 -8.46
C ARG A 539 0.04 17.36 -9.69
N MET A 540 1.02 18.26 -9.73
CA MET A 540 1.31 19.12 -10.89
C MET A 540 1.99 18.38 -12.06
N LYS A 541 2.44 17.12 -11.86
CA LYS A 541 3.35 16.41 -12.78
C LYS A 541 4.67 17.17 -13.02
N LYS A 542 5.19 17.81 -11.95
CA LYS A 542 6.37 18.69 -11.97
C LYS A 542 7.58 18.07 -11.26
N GLN A 543 7.60 16.74 -11.11
CA GLN A 543 8.72 15.99 -10.53
C GLN A 543 10.05 16.38 -11.15
N ASP A 544 10.06 16.54 -12.48
CA ASP A 544 11.26 16.69 -13.31
C ASP A 544 11.50 18.16 -13.73
N ASP A 545 10.76 19.11 -13.14
CA ASP A 545 10.94 20.55 -13.38
C ASP A 545 11.97 21.13 -12.39
N PRO A 546 13.09 21.70 -12.88
CA PRO A 546 14.20 22.14 -12.02
C PRO A 546 13.82 23.17 -10.96
N HIS A 547 12.81 24.00 -11.21
CA HIS A 547 12.34 25.00 -10.24
C HIS A 547 11.82 24.39 -8.94
N TRP A 548 11.39 23.13 -8.97
CA TRP A 548 10.82 22.44 -7.82
C TRP A 548 11.81 21.50 -7.13
N PHE A 549 13.05 21.35 -7.63
CA PHE A 549 13.99 20.35 -7.11
C PHE A 549 14.39 20.60 -5.65
N ALA A 550 14.72 21.83 -5.28
CA ALA A 550 15.08 22.16 -3.90
C ALA A 550 13.94 21.82 -2.90
N ALA A 551 12.69 22.12 -3.29
CA ALA A 551 11.50 21.84 -2.49
C ALA A 551 11.06 20.37 -2.55
N ARG A 552 11.42 19.64 -3.61
CA ARG A 552 11.21 18.17 -3.76
C ARG A 552 12.19 17.36 -2.91
N PHE A 553 13.41 17.85 -2.72
CA PHE A 553 14.50 17.17 -2.01
C PHE A 553 15.07 18.01 -0.85
N PRO A 554 14.25 18.43 0.14
CA PRO A 554 14.71 19.31 1.21
C PRO A 554 15.56 18.55 2.24
N THR A 555 16.51 19.25 2.87
CA THR A 555 17.47 18.71 3.86
C THR A 555 17.24 19.25 5.30
N PRO A 556 16.01 19.22 5.88
CA PRO A 556 15.69 19.92 7.14
C PRO A 556 16.43 19.40 8.39
N TRP A 557 17.12 18.27 8.29
CA TRP A 557 17.91 17.66 9.38
C TRP A 557 19.38 17.44 8.99
N GLU A 558 19.90 18.18 8.00
CA GLU A 558 21.24 18.03 7.42
C GLU A 558 22.33 17.81 8.48
N SER A 559 22.46 18.72 9.45
CA SER A 559 23.46 18.62 10.53
C SER A 559 23.36 17.34 11.38
N THR A 560 22.14 16.88 11.67
CA THR A 560 21.88 15.65 12.43
C THR A 560 22.19 14.41 11.60
N VAL A 561 21.80 14.41 10.33
CA VAL A 561 22.06 13.31 9.39
C VAL A 561 23.55 13.18 9.15
N ASP A 562 24.25 14.30 8.93
CA ASP A 562 25.71 14.36 8.75
C ASP A 562 26.47 13.83 9.96
N ALA A 563 26.11 14.27 11.18
CA ALA A 563 26.74 13.80 12.40
C ALA A 563 26.59 12.28 12.56
N GLN A 564 25.40 11.73 12.29
CA GLN A 564 25.14 10.29 12.35
C GLN A 564 25.79 9.50 11.20
N ALA A 565 25.94 10.10 10.01
CA ALA A 565 26.61 9.48 8.89
C ALA A 565 28.14 9.41 9.09
N ARG A 566 28.73 10.43 9.71
CA ARG A 566 30.17 10.44 10.10
C ARG A 566 30.44 9.41 11.19
N ALA A 567 29.61 9.35 12.24
CA ALA A 567 29.73 8.40 13.35
C ALA A 567 29.45 6.92 13.00
N ARG A 568 29.27 6.59 11.71
CA ARG A 568 29.12 5.22 11.17
C ARG A 568 30.16 4.86 10.12
N LYS A 569 31.15 5.73 9.88
CA LYS A 569 32.32 5.41 9.04
C LYS A 569 33.44 4.74 9.83
N ASP A 570 33.32 4.76 11.16
CA ASP A 570 34.03 3.92 12.13
C ASP A 570 33.17 2.69 12.49
#